data_AF-A0AAE1VXG3-F1
#
_entry.id   AF-A0AAE1VXG3-F1
#
_cell.length_a   1.000
_cell.length_b   1.000
_cell.length_c   1.000
_cell.angle_alpha   90.00
_cell.angle_beta   90.00
_cell.angle_gamma   90.00
#
_symmetry.space_group_name_H-M   'P 1'
#
loop_
_entity.id
_entity.type
_entity.pdbx_description
1 polymer ?
#
loop_
_entity_poly.entity_id
_entity_poly.type
_entity_poly.pdbx_seq_one_letter_code
_entity_poly.pdbx_strand_id
1 'polypeptide(L)'
;MVSIRVNNFIHLHKLETLKCMFIAKDNVAREPLSLNLAFPLNLKKLTLSGCRISWEEMTVIGSLPELEELKLRDYAFEGSVWEPNEGEFTKLKYLLIDRNKLEHWYADYTHFPQLQHLCLNHCFELEAIPTEIGDIGNLEMIELFRCRSSVVASAMLIQEQQQSLGNEGLRVRVNSYRDYVDSLDSTSLRQRAYARGL
;
A
#
# COMPACT_ATOMS: atom_id res chain seq x y z
N MET A 1 14.71 1.43 -28.75
CA MET A 1 13.54 1.70 -27.91
C MET A 1 12.78 0.38 -27.74
N VAL A 2 13.10 -0.42 -26.72
CA VAL A 2 12.35 -1.66 -26.44
C VAL A 2 11.16 -1.25 -25.58
N SER A 3 10.04 -0.93 -26.25
CA SER A 3 8.74 -0.90 -25.58
C SER A 3 8.45 -2.32 -25.14
N ILE A 4 8.70 -2.64 -23.86
CA ILE A 4 8.22 -3.88 -23.28
C ILE A 4 6.70 -3.68 -23.13
N ARG A 5 5.95 -4.10 -24.15
CA ARG A 5 4.50 -4.25 -24.05
C ARG A 5 4.20 -5.44 -23.16
N VAL A 6 4.16 -5.24 -21.85
CA VAL A 6 3.53 -6.19 -20.92
C VAL A 6 2.03 -5.92 -20.95
N ASN A 7 1.41 -6.04 -22.13
CA ASN A 7 0.03 -5.62 -22.30
C ASN A 7 -0.87 -6.85 -22.32
N ASN A 8 -1.80 -6.84 -21.35
CA ASN A 8 -3.03 -7.61 -21.30
C ASN A 8 -2.98 -8.94 -20.50
N PHE A 9 -3.09 -8.83 -19.17
CA PHE A 9 -3.20 -10.00 -18.28
C PHE A 9 -4.63 -10.56 -18.20
N ILE A 10 -5.60 -9.99 -18.92
CA ILE A 10 -7.03 -10.39 -18.84
C ILE A 10 -7.27 -11.87 -19.12
N HIS A 11 -6.42 -12.49 -19.93
CA HIS A 11 -6.58 -13.90 -20.30
C HIS A 11 -6.09 -14.85 -19.21
N LEU A 12 -5.37 -14.34 -18.21
CA LEU A 12 -4.84 -15.10 -17.07
C LEU A 12 -5.89 -15.19 -15.95
N HIS A 13 -7.03 -15.78 -16.27
CA HIS A 13 -8.19 -15.95 -15.38
C HIS A 13 -7.92 -16.77 -14.10
N LYS A 14 -6.77 -17.46 -13.99
CA LYS A 14 -6.33 -18.14 -12.75
C LYS A 14 -5.30 -17.35 -11.95
N LEU A 15 -4.88 -16.19 -12.43
CA LEU A 15 -3.83 -15.40 -11.79
C LEU A 15 -4.39 -14.64 -10.60
N GLU A 16 -4.11 -15.13 -9.41
CA GLU A 16 -4.51 -14.46 -8.16
C GLU A 16 -3.44 -13.51 -7.62
N THR A 17 -2.20 -13.60 -8.09
CA THR A 17 -1.09 -12.76 -7.62
C THR A 17 -0.27 -12.24 -8.78
N LEU A 18 -0.07 -10.92 -8.82
CA LEU A 18 0.74 -10.24 -9.82
C LEU A 18 1.72 -9.30 -9.13
N LYS A 19 2.98 -9.34 -9.55
CA LYS A 19 4.02 -8.41 -9.11
C LYS A 19 4.70 -7.82 -10.33
N CYS A 20 4.59 -6.51 -10.50
CA CYS A 20 5.28 -5.77 -11.54
C CYS A 20 6.38 -4.93 -10.89
N MET A 21 7.63 -5.14 -11.28
CA MET A 21 8.78 -4.39 -10.78
C MET A 21 9.55 -3.79 -11.95
N PHE A 22 9.52 -2.47 -12.05
CA PHE A 22 10.25 -1.71 -13.06
C PHE A 22 11.48 -1.10 -12.41
N ILE A 23 12.62 -1.76 -12.62
CA ILE A 23 13.92 -1.23 -12.19
C ILE A 23 14.36 -0.23 -13.26
N ALA A 24 14.53 1.04 -12.89
CA ALA A 24 15.18 2.01 -13.77
C ALA A 24 16.64 1.57 -13.98
N LYS A 25 17.00 1.21 -15.21
CA LYS A 25 18.38 0.79 -15.53
C LYS A 25 19.33 1.94 -15.83
N ASP A 26 18.83 3.16 -16.07
CA ASP A 26 19.66 4.31 -16.41
C ASP A 26 18.96 5.62 -16.00
N ASN A 27 19.73 6.71 -15.85
CA ASN A 27 19.32 8.09 -15.53
C ASN A 27 18.40 8.76 -16.58
N VAL A 28 17.70 7.96 -17.39
CA VAL A 28 16.75 8.45 -18.38
C VAL A 28 15.41 8.63 -17.69
N ALA A 29 14.92 9.87 -17.62
CA ALA A 29 13.57 10.16 -17.20
C ALA A 29 12.59 9.30 -18.02
N ARG A 30 11.91 8.37 -17.36
CA ARG A 30 10.85 7.57 -17.99
C ARG A 30 9.56 8.35 -17.92
N GLU A 31 8.81 8.36 -19.01
CA GLU A 31 7.43 8.83 -18.98
C GLU A 31 6.60 7.97 -18.00
N PRO A 32 5.62 8.56 -17.30
CA PRO A 32 4.66 7.82 -16.50
C PRO A 32 4.05 6.67 -17.28
N LEU A 33 3.88 5.50 -16.64
CA LEU A 33 3.09 4.44 -17.26
C LEU A 33 1.62 4.81 -17.15
N SER A 34 0.94 4.97 -18.27
CA SER A 34 -0.52 4.96 -18.26
C SER A 34 -1.03 3.54 -18.04
N LEU A 35 -1.99 3.37 -17.13
CA LEU A 35 -2.80 2.19 -16.90
C LEU A 35 -3.78 1.97 -18.06
N ASN A 36 -3.27 1.76 -19.29
CA ASN A 36 -4.00 1.00 -20.32
C ASN A 36 -3.94 -0.52 -20.04
N LEU A 37 -3.73 -0.90 -18.79
CA LEU A 37 -3.58 -2.27 -18.34
C LEU A 37 -4.94 -2.78 -17.87
N ALA A 38 -5.44 -3.81 -18.53
CA ALA A 38 -6.53 -4.58 -17.98
C ALA A 38 -5.94 -5.71 -17.10
N PHE A 39 -6.13 -5.57 -15.79
CA PHE A 39 -5.79 -6.61 -14.80
C PHE A 39 -6.83 -7.73 -14.85
N PRO A 40 -6.44 -8.98 -14.52
CA PRO A 40 -7.42 -10.06 -14.43
C PRO A 40 -8.35 -9.83 -13.24
N LEU A 41 -9.65 -10.04 -13.42
CA LEU A 41 -10.67 -9.78 -12.39
C LEU A 41 -10.52 -10.67 -11.15
N ASN A 42 -9.89 -11.84 -11.29
CA ASN A 42 -9.62 -12.78 -10.19
C ASN A 42 -8.35 -12.44 -9.39
N LEU A 43 -7.73 -11.28 -9.66
CA LEU A 43 -6.51 -10.88 -8.99
C LEU A 43 -6.78 -10.51 -7.52
N LYS A 44 -6.18 -11.27 -6.61
CA LYS A 44 -6.28 -11.06 -5.16
C LYS A 44 -5.14 -10.23 -4.59
N LYS A 45 -3.96 -10.30 -5.21
CA LYS A 45 -2.74 -9.65 -4.71
C LYS A 45 -2.02 -8.91 -5.82
N LEU A 46 -1.82 -7.62 -5.64
CA LEU A 46 -1.10 -6.77 -6.58
C LEU A 46 0.08 -6.08 -5.89
N THR A 47 1.27 -6.24 -6.47
CA THR A 47 2.43 -5.41 -6.12
C THR A 47 2.88 -4.64 -7.35
N LEU A 48 2.99 -3.32 -7.22
CA LEU A 48 3.56 -2.44 -8.23
C LEU A 48 4.79 -1.75 -7.66
N SER A 49 5.85 -1.66 -8.46
CA SER A 49 7.09 -0.98 -8.08
C SER A 49 7.75 -0.28 -9.26
N GLY A 50 8.13 0.99 -9.07
CA GLY A 50 8.81 1.79 -10.09
C GLY A 50 7.98 2.09 -11.35
N CYS A 51 6.65 1.93 -11.28
CA CYS A 51 5.76 2.10 -12.42
C CYS A 51 5.51 3.57 -12.77
N ARG A 52 5.61 4.49 -11.80
CA ARG A 52 5.32 5.93 -11.95
C ARG A 52 3.95 6.20 -12.60
N ILE A 53 2.92 5.49 -12.14
CA ILE A 53 1.55 5.66 -12.61
C ILE A 53 0.94 6.90 -11.94
N SER A 54 0.08 7.66 -12.63
CA SER A 54 -0.64 8.77 -11.98
C SER A 54 -1.63 8.25 -10.92
N TRP A 55 -1.72 8.90 -9.76
CA TRP A 55 -2.76 8.58 -8.77
C TRP A 55 -4.19 8.69 -9.33
N GLU A 56 -4.41 9.52 -10.35
CA GLU A 56 -5.70 9.64 -11.05
C GLU A 56 -6.11 8.32 -11.75
N GLU A 57 -5.16 7.45 -12.07
CA GLU A 57 -5.42 6.18 -12.73
C GLU A 57 -5.66 5.02 -11.73
N MET A 58 -5.60 5.29 -10.42
CA MET A 58 -5.76 4.29 -9.36
C MET A 58 -7.14 3.59 -9.41
N THR A 59 -8.15 4.24 -9.98
CA THR A 59 -9.50 3.68 -10.16
C THR A 59 -9.52 2.32 -10.88
N VAL A 60 -8.57 2.10 -11.80
CA VAL A 60 -8.43 0.80 -12.51
C VAL A 60 -8.09 -0.33 -11.55
N ILE A 61 -7.30 -0.05 -10.50
CA ILE A 61 -6.96 -1.00 -9.44
C ILE A 61 -8.08 -1.05 -8.40
N GLY A 62 -8.65 0.11 -8.06
CA GLY A 62 -9.78 0.23 -7.12
C GLY A 62 -11.00 -0.58 -7.53
N SER A 63 -11.22 -0.73 -8.83
CA SER A 63 -12.33 -1.49 -9.39
C SER A 63 -12.13 -3.01 -9.42
N LEU A 64 -10.99 -3.54 -8.92
CA LEU A 64 -10.72 -4.98 -8.96
C LEU A 64 -11.55 -5.74 -7.89
N PRO A 65 -12.47 -6.62 -8.32
CA PRO A 65 -13.51 -7.16 -7.42
C PRO A 65 -13.00 -8.17 -6.41
N GLU A 66 -11.85 -8.81 -6.67
CA GLU A 66 -11.25 -9.82 -5.80
C GLU A 66 -9.99 -9.32 -5.08
N LEU A 67 -9.62 -8.04 -5.22
CA LEU A 67 -8.34 -7.54 -4.69
C LEU A 67 -8.37 -7.45 -3.16
N GLU A 68 -7.53 -8.26 -2.51
CA GLU A 68 -7.39 -8.34 -1.06
C GLU A 68 -6.09 -7.68 -0.55
N GLU A 69 -5.05 -7.62 -1.36
CA GLU A 69 -3.73 -7.12 -0.97
C GLU A 69 -3.16 -6.19 -2.06
N LEU A 70 -2.90 -4.94 -1.71
CA LEU A 70 -2.26 -3.95 -2.58
C LEU A 70 -0.96 -3.44 -1.95
N LYS A 71 0.12 -3.51 -2.72
CA LYS A 71 1.46 -3.06 -2.33
C LYS A 71 2.05 -2.14 -3.38
N LEU A 72 2.19 -0.87 -3.03
CA LEU A 72 2.78 0.16 -3.88
C LEU A 72 4.17 0.49 -3.34
N ARG A 73 5.22 0.28 -4.13
CA ARG A 73 6.61 0.46 -3.68
C ARG A 73 7.41 1.35 -4.61
N ASP A 74 8.33 2.14 -4.06
CA ASP A 74 9.43 2.77 -4.78
C ASP A 74 8.96 3.48 -6.08
N TYR A 75 8.24 4.58 -5.93
CA TYR A 75 7.69 5.35 -7.05
C TYR A 75 6.80 4.50 -7.98
N ALA A 76 5.97 3.63 -7.40
CA ALA A 76 4.92 2.93 -8.15
C ALA A 76 3.88 3.93 -8.68
N PHE A 77 3.56 4.93 -7.87
CA PHE A 77 2.66 6.03 -8.21
C PHE A 77 3.33 7.39 -8.03
N GLU A 78 2.89 8.36 -8.83
CA GLU A 78 3.27 9.77 -8.76
C GLU A 78 2.05 10.70 -8.89
N GLY A 79 2.26 11.96 -8.50
CA GLY A 79 1.21 12.94 -8.23
C GLY A 79 1.24 13.36 -6.75
N SER A 80 0.37 14.28 -6.35
CA SER A 80 0.28 14.75 -4.96
C SER A 80 -0.97 14.26 -4.24
N VAL A 81 -2.03 13.92 -4.98
CA VAL A 81 -3.35 13.63 -4.41
C VAL A 81 -3.79 12.21 -4.78
N TRP A 82 -4.33 11.49 -3.80
CA TRP A 82 -5.10 10.27 -4.02
C TRP A 82 -6.48 10.39 -3.38
N GLU A 83 -7.52 10.28 -4.19
CA GLU A 83 -8.93 10.25 -3.81
C GLU A 83 -9.59 9.07 -4.56
N PRO A 84 -9.84 7.92 -3.90
CA PRO A 84 -10.58 6.82 -4.52
C PRO A 84 -12.04 7.22 -4.80
N ASN A 85 -12.70 6.54 -5.73
CA ASN A 85 -14.14 6.72 -5.93
C ASN A 85 -14.94 5.85 -4.96
N GLU A 86 -16.16 6.30 -4.62
CA GLU A 86 -17.09 5.53 -3.79
C GLU A 86 -17.26 4.09 -4.32
N GLY A 87 -17.11 3.10 -3.44
CA GLY A 87 -17.26 1.69 -3.78
C GLY A 87 -16.04 1.04 -4.45
N GLU A 88 -14.89 1.70 -4.51
CA GLU A 88 -13.61 1.07 -4.85
C GLU A 88 -13.05 0.25 -3.68
N PHE A 89 -12.09 -0.64 -3.95
CA PHE A 89 -11.34 -1.43 -2.96
C PHE A 89 -12.17 -2.21 -1.93
N THR A 90 -13.38 -2.63 -2.31
CA THR A 90 -14.38 -3.25 -1.42
C THR A 90 -13.93 -4.54 -0.72
N LYS A 91 -12.95 -5.26 -1.26
CA LYS A 91 -12.37 -6.48 -0.64
C LYS A 91 -10.96 -6.29 -0.09
N LEU A 92 -10.41 -5.08 -0.16
CA LEU A 92 -9.03 -4.84 0.21
C LEU A 92 -8.86 -4.98 1.73
N LYS A 93 -7.98 -5.89 2.15
CA LYS A 93 -7.65 -6.18 3.55
C LYS A 93 -6.31 -5.60 3.97
N TYR A 94 -5.37 -5.52 3.03
CA TYR A 94 -4.01 -5.05 3.28
C TYR A 94 -3.59 -4.00 2.25
N LEU A 95 -3.20 -2.82 2.74
CA LEU A 95 -2.66 -1.73 1.95
C LEU A 95 -1.25 -1.37 2.45
N LEU A 96 -0.28 -1.40 1.54
CA LEU A 96 1.06 -0.86 1.78
C LEU A 96 1.37 0.24 0.77
N ILE A 97 1.79 1.39 1.28
CA ILE A 97 2.40 2.47 0.49
C ILE A 97 3.83 2.66 1.01
N ASP A 98 4.82 2.34 0.17
CA ASP A 98 6.25 2.49 0.50
C ASP A 98 6.94 3.39 -0.53
N ARG A 99 7.53 4.51 -0.09
CA ARG A 99 8.30 5.44 -0.95
C ARG A 99 7.53 5.86 -2.22
N ASN A 100 6.30 6.35 -2.08
CA ASN A 100 5.57 6.99 -3.18
C ASN A 100 5.44 8.50 -2.92
N LYS A 101 5.39 9.30 -3.98
CA LYS A 101 5.07 10.72 -3.85
C LYS A 101 3.56 10.83 -3.66
N LEU A 102 3.12 11.11 -2.45
CA LEU A 102 1.73 11.32 -2.07
C LEU A 102 1.74 12.37 -0.95
N GLU A 103 1.05 13.48 -1.16
CA GLU A 103 0.99 14.62 -0.25
C GLU A 103 -0.35 14.63 0.50
N HIS A 104 -1.46 14.47 -0.24
CA HIS A 104 -2.81 14.42 0.31
C HIS A 104 -3.49 13.11 -0.06
N TRP A 105 -4.01 12.43 0.96
CA TRP A 105 -4.86 11.26 0.80
C TRP A 105 -6.25 11.62 1.29
N TYR A 106 -7.26 11.42 0.47
CA TYR A 106 -8.68 11.60 0.80
C TYR A 106 -9.35 10.25 0.69
N ALA A 107 -9.87 9.74 1.80
CA ALA A 107 -10.60 8.48 1.84
C ALA A 107 -11.50 8.46 3.08
N ASP A 108 -12.59 7.72 2.97
CA ASP A 108 -13.53 7.45 4.05
C ASP A 108 -13.85 5.95 4.16
N TYR A 109 -14.75 5.61 5.07
CA TYR A 109 -15.16 4.23 5.34
C TYR A 109 -15.82 3.50 4.15
N THR A 110 -16.31 4.22 3.14
CA THR A 110 -16.94 3.62 1.94
C THR A 110 -15.90 3.04 0.98
N HIS A 111 -14.67 3.54 1.03
CA HIS A 111 -13.60 3.19 0.11
C HIS A 111 -12.84 1.92 0.52
N PHE A 112 -12.80 1.56 1.81
CA PHE A 112 -12.00 0.43 2.28
C PHE A 112 -12.72 -0.40 3.36
N PRO A 113 -13.95 -0.86 3.13
CA PRO A 113 -14.81 -1.43 4.19
C PRO A 113 -14.27 -2.73 4.82
N GLN A 114 -13.30 -3.39 4.19
CA GLN A 114 -12.68 -4.64 4.65
C GLN A 114 -11.22 -4.48 5.07
N LEU A 115 -10.71 -3.24 5.14
CA LEU A 115 -9.30 -3.01 5.45
C LEU A 115 -9.00 -3.40 6.89
N GLN A 116 -7.97 -4.23 7.04
CA GLN A 116 -7.50 -4.76 8.32
C GLN A 116 -6.13 -4.16 8.68
N HIS A 117 -5.28 -3.94 7.67
CA HIS A 117 -3.91 -3.50 7.86
C HIS A 117 -3.54 -2.37 6.91
N LEU A 118 -3.18 -1.24 7.48
CA LEU A 118 -2.58 -0.10 6.78
C LEU A 118 -1.09 0.00 7.14
N CYS A 119 -0.22 -0.07 6.14
CA CYS A 119 1.21 0.13 6.30
C CYS A 119 1.68 1.33 5.47
N LEU A 120 2.27 2.33 6.13
CA LEU A 120 2.86 3.49 5.48
C LEU A 120 4.36 3.55 5.79
N ASN A 121 5.18 3.43 4.75
CA ASN A 121 6.62 3.38 4.86
C ASN A 121 7.24 4.50 4.02
N HIS A 122 8.13 5.29 4.62
CA HIS A 122 8.86 6.36 3.93
C HIS A 122 7.93 7.32 3.17
N CYS A 123 6.71 7.54 3.67
CA CYS A 123 5.77 8.53 3.12
C CYS A 123 6.19 9.91 3.65
N PHE A 124 7.25 10.45 3.07
CA PHE A 124 7.89 11.68 3.54
C PHE A 124 7.12 12.94 3.18
N GLU A 125 6.19 12.86 2.23
CA GLU A 125 5.39 14.00 1.77
C GLU A 125 3.95 14.00 2.29
N LEU A 126 3.47 12.84 2.74
CA LEU A 126 2.10 12.68 3.20
C LEU A 126 1.84 13.55 4.43
N GLU A 127 0.79 14.36 4.38
CA GLU A 127 0.44 15.25 5.49
C GLU A 127 -0.22 14.50 6.66
N ALA A 128 -1.23 13.67 6.38
CA ALA A 128 -1.96 12.92 7.40
C ALA A 128 -2.63 11.68 6.80
N ILE A 129 -3.07 10.77 7.66
CA ILE A 129 -4.05 9.73 7.34
C ILE A 129 -5.44 10.36 7.50
N PRO A 130 -6.39 10.15 6.57
CA PRO A 130 -7.78 10.58 6.76
C PRO A 130 -8.35 9.99 8.04
N THR A 131 -9.00 10.82 8.86
CA THR A 131 -9.56 10.38 10.15
C THR A 131 -10.65 9.34 9.99
N GLU A 132 -11.38 9.41 8.88
CA GLU A 132 -12.48 8.53 8.48
C GLU A 132 -12.01 7.10 8.17
N ILE A 133 -10.71 6.87 7.96
CA ILE A 133 -10.13 5.51 7.97
C ILE A 133 -10.36 4.84 9.33
N GLY A 134 -10.43 5.61 10.41
CA GLY A 134 -10.77 5.14 11.74
C GLY A 134 -12.17 4.54 11.84
N ASP A 135 -13.11 4.91 10.98
CA ASP A 135 -14.49 4.41 11.00
C ASP A 135 -14.62 3.00 10.37
N ILE A 136 -13.53 2.47 9.80
CA ILE A 136 -13.48 1.10 9.27
C ILE A 136 -13.45 0.11 10.44
N GLY A 137 -14.59 -0.51 10.71
CA GLY A 137 -14.75 -1.42 11.86
C GLY A 137 -13.87 -2.67 11.85
N ASN A 138 -13.27 -3.03 10.70
CA ASN A 138 -12.35 -4.16 10.57
C ASN A 138 -10.87 -3.77 10.70
N LEU A 139 -10.54 -2.49 10.92
CA LEU A 139 -9.16 -2.04 10.97
C LEU A 139 -8.49 -2.51 12.27
N GLU A 140 -7.46 -3.34 12.15
CA GLU A 140 -6.75 -3.95 13.28
C GLU A 140 -5.40 -3.30 13.52
N MET A 141 -4.75 -2.77 12.47
CA MET A 141 -3.37 -2.30 12.55
C MET A 141 -3.09 -1.11 11.63
N ILE A 142 -2.41 -0.11 12.17
CA ILE A 142 -1.70 0.93 11.41
C ILE A 142 -0.21 0.82 11.75
N GLU A 143 0.63 0.50 10.78
CA GLU A 143 2.08 0.47 10.93
C GLU A 143 2.74 1.60 10.14
N LEU A 144 3.56 2.39 10.82
CA LEU A 144 4.26 3.54 10.26
C LEU A 144 5.77 3.33 10.38
N PHE A 145 6.50 3.57 9.30
CA PHE A 145 7.95 3.56 9.31
C PHE A 145 8.50 4.77 8.56
N ARG A 146 9.27 5.61 9.25
CA ARG A 146 9.87 6.82 8.64
C ARG A 146 8.86 7.74 7.93
N CYS A 147 7.72 8.00 8.57
CA CYS A 147 6.74 8.99 8.11
C CYS A 147 6.92 10.34 8.84
N ARG A 148 6.25 11.39 8.35
CA ARG A 148 6.17 12.68 9.06
C ARG A 148 5.51 12.52 10.44
N SER A 149 5.85 13.39 11.38
CA SER A 149 5.22 13.44 12.71
C SER A 149 3.71 13.71 12.63
N SER A 150 3.25 14.45 11.61
CA SER A 150 1.84 14.69 11.36
C SER A 150 1.06 13.42 11.00
N VAL A 151 1.65 12.53 10.19
CA VAL A 151 1.09 11.20 9.88
C VAL A 151 0.99 10.35 11.15
N VAL A 152 2.04 10.37 11.97
CA VAL A 152 2.03 9.69 13.28
C VAL A 152 0.92 10.24 14.18
N ALA A 153 0.78 11.56 14.26
CA ALA A 153 -0.26 12.20 15.07
C ALA A 153 -1.68 11.80 14.59
N SER A 154 -1.93 11.79 13.27
CA SER A 154 -3.22 11.35 12.73
C SER A 154 -3.52 9.87 13.03
N ALA A 155 -2.52 8.98 12.95
CA ALA A 155 -2.71 7.57 13.32
C ALA A 155 -3.05 7.40 14.81
N MET A 156 -2.36 8.12 15.69
CA MET A 156 -2.63 8.08 17.13
C MET A 156 -4.03 8.62 17.44
N LEU A 157 -4.46 9.69 16.79
CA LEU A 157 -5.80 10.24 16.94
C LEU A 157 -6.89 9.24 16.52
N ILE A 158 -6.69 8.53 15.40
CA ILE A 158 -7.58 7.44 14.99
C ILE A 158 -7.67 6.34 16.06
N GLN A 159 -6.53 5.97 16.65
CA GLN A 159 -6.49 4.96 17.72
C GLN A 159 -7.24 5.43 18.98
N GLU A 160 -7.02 6.67 19.42
CA GLU A 160 -7.69 7.26 20.57
C GLU A 160 -9.20 7.34 20.37
N GLN A 161 -9.64 7.74 19.17
CA GLN A 161 -11.06 7.74 18.79
C GLN A 161 -11.67 6.34 18.88
N GLN A 162 -11.04 5.33 18.29
CA GLN A 162 -11.52 3.95 18.35
C GLN A 162 -11.57 3.42 19.80
N GLN A 163 -10.58 3.73 20.62
CA GLN A 163 -10.60 3.37 22.05
C GLN A 163 -11.75 4.04 22.80
N SER A 164 -12.04 5.32 22.52
CA SER A 164 -13.17 6.04 23.12
C SER A 164 -14.53 5.44 22.75
N LEU A 165 -14.62 4.78 21.59
CA LEU A 165 -15.79 4.04 21.11
C LEU A 165 -15.85 2.59 21.63
N GLY A 166 -14.87 2.19 22.45
CA GLY A 166 -14.78 0.85 23.04
C GLY A 166 -14.05 -0.19 22.17
N ASN A 167 -13.44 0.21 21.05
CA ASN A 167 -12.59 -0.66 20.24
C ASN A 167 -11.13 -0.63 20.74
N GLU A 168 -10.76 -1.61 21.56
CA GLU A 168 -9.38 -1.80 22.01
C GLU A 168 -8.52 -2.63 21.03
N GLY A 169 -9.10 -3.13 19.94
CA GLY A 169 -8.45 -4.01 18.97
C GLY A 169 -7.47 -3.29 18.04
N LEU A 170 -7.73 -2.01 17.72
CA LEU A 170 -6.90 -1.23 16.81
C LEU A 170 -5.55 -0.86 17.44
N ARG A 171 -4.46 -1.22 16.76
CA ARG A 171 -3.09 -0.96 17.20
C ARG A 171 -2.34 -0.07 16.23
N VAL A 172 -1.73 1.01 16.74
CA VAL A 172 -0.76 1.82 15.99
C VAL A 172 0.65 1.43 16.40
N ARG A 173 1.52 1.19 15.41
CA ARG A 173 2.94 0.93 15.61
C ARG A 173 3.77 1.93 14.82
N VAL A 174 4.65 2.63 15.51
CA VAL A 174 5.62 3.55 14.90
C VAL A 174 6.99 2.91 15.01
N ASN A 175 7.47 2.38 13.90
CA ASN A 175 8.77 1.71 13.82
C ASN A 175 9.86 2.76 13.56
N SER A 176 10.90 2.74 14.40
CA SER A 176 12.12 3.51 14.21
C SER A 176 13.16 2.73 13.41
N TYR A 177 14.20 3.42 12.92
CA TYR A 177 15.34 2.77 12.27
C TYR A 177 15.99 1.68 13.14
N ARG A 178 15.93 1.84 14.47
CA ARG A 178 16.47 0.87 15.43
C ARG A 178 15.65 -0.42 15.42
N ASP A 179 14.33 -0.30 15.44
CA ASP A 179 13.40 -1.45 15.38
C ASP A 179 13.53 -2.23 14.07
N TYR A 180 13.85 -1.54 12.96
CA TYR A 180 14.11 -2.16 11.67
C TYR A 180 15.41 -2.98 11.64
N VAL A 181 16.50 -2.44 12.19
CA VAL A 181 17.79 -3.17 12.31
C VAL A 181 17.60 -4.42 13.20
N ASP A 182 16.91 -4.29 14.33
CA ASP A 182 16.61 -5.40 15.23
C ASP A 182 15.70 -6.46 14.55
N SER A 183 14.79 -6.03 13.65
CA SER A 183 13.95 -6.95 12.85
C SER A 183 14.73 -7.71 11.77
N LEU A 184 15.75 -7.08 11.16
CA LEU A 184 16.63 -7.73 10.18
C LEU A 184 17.58 -8.71 10.87
N ASP A 185 18.11 -8.35 12.03
CA ASP A 185 18.95 -9.23 12.84
C ASP A 185 18.17 -10.46 13.32
N SER A 186 16.92 -10.28 13.78
CA SER A 186 16.05 -11.40 14.16
C SER A 186 15.63 -12.27 12.97
N THR A 187 15.41 -11.70 11.78
CA THR A 187 15.12 -12.46 10.55
C THR A 187 16.35 -13.21 10.04
N SER A 188 17.55 -12.62 10.12
CA SER A 188 18.82 -13.26 9.74
C SER A 188 19.21 -14.39 10.69
N LEU A 189 18.93 -14.25 11.99
CA LEU A 189 19.10 -15.31 12.99
C LEU A 189 18.11 -16.46 12.75
N ARG A 190 16.86 -16.19 12.38
CA ARG A 190 15.89 -17.22 11.98
C ARG A 190 16.32 -17.96 10.71
N GLN A 191 16.83 -17.25 9.70
CA GLN A 191 17.37 -17.90 8.49
C GLN A 191 18.61 -18.76 8.79
N ARG A 192 19.48 -18.34 9.72
CA ARG A 192 20.63 -19.13 10.20
C ARG A 192 20.23 -20.36 11.02
N ALA A 193 19.13 -20.28 11.77
CA ALA A 193 18.58 -21.43 12.49
C ALA A 193 17.95 -22.46 11.53
N TYR A 194 17.30 -22.02 10.45
CA TYR A 194 16.79 -22.92 9.40
C TYR A 194 17.93 -23.54 8.56
N ALA A 195 19.03 -22.82 8.32
CA ALA A 195 20.19 -23.36 7.60
C ALA A 195 21.06 -24.33 8.43
N ARG A 196 20.78 -24.48 9.73
CA ARG A 196 21.45 -25.45 10.63
C ARG A 196 20.53 -26.57 11.10
N GLY A 197 19.36 -26.72 10.47
CA GLY A 197 18.42 -27.81 10.68
C GLY A 197 18.45 -28.84 9.55
N LEU A 198 19.63 -29.43 9.31
CA LEU A 198 19.92 -30.79 8.81
C LEU A 198 21.43 -31.05 8.94
#